data_AF-A0A4Y8BYL6-F1
#
_entry.id   AF-A0A4Y8BYL6-F1
#
_cell.length_a   1.000
_cell.length_b   1.000
_cell.length_c   1.000
_cell.angle_alpha   90.00
_cell.angle_beta   90.00
_cell.angle_gamma   90.00
#
_symmetry.space_group_name_H-M   'P 1'
#
loop_
_entity.id
_entity.type
_entity.pdbx_description
1 polymer ?
#
loop_
_entity_poly.entity_id
_entity_poly.type
_entity_poly.pdbx_seq_one_letter_code
_entity_poly.pdbx_strand_id
1 'polypeptide(L)' 'VQNEAQISEIKNMARKINSILTPFFDNKNLRLIDFKIELGLTKDNELVLADEISPDSCRFWDKFSNEKLDK' A
#
# COMPACT_ATOMS: atom_id res chain seq x y z
N VAL A 1 9.92 15.94 -5.16
CA VAL A 1 8.78 16.25 -4.26
C VAL A 1 8.93 17.70 -3.83
N GLN A 2 7.91 18.55 -4.02
CA GLN A 2 8.11 20.00 -4.09
C GLN A 2 8.02 20.75 -2.74
N ASN A 3 7.46 20.15 -1.67
CA ASN A 3 7.58 20.68 -0.30
C ASN A 3 7.33 19.60 0.78
N GLU A 4 7.62 19.93 2.05
CA GLU A 4 7.42 19.01 3.20
C GLU A 4 5.95 18.64 3.47
N ALA A 5 5.00 19.55 3.20
CA ALA A 5 3.58 19.30 3.37
C ALA A 5 3.08 18.19 2.44
N GLN A 6 3.53 18.19 1.18
CA GLN A 6 3.22 17.15 0.20
C GLN A 6 3.81 15.80 0.62
N ILE A 7 5.03 15.78 1.18
CA ILE A 7 5.63 14.56 1.74
C ILE A 7 4.77 14.02 2.90
N SER A 8 4.26 14.90 3.75
CA SER A 8 3.37 14.53 4.86
C SER A 8 2.07 13.91 4.35
N GLU A 9 1.46 14.51 3.33
CA GLU A 9 0.24 14.02 2.70
C GLU A 9 0.43 12.63 2.07
N ILE A 10 1.52 12.44 1.33
CA ILE A 10 1.92 11.14 0.77
C ILE A 10 2.04 10.07 1.88
N LYS A 11 2.71 10.40 2.99
CA LYS A 11 2.86 9.48 4.13
C LYS A 11 1.52 9.17 4.79
N ASN A 12 0.64 10.15 4.92
CA ASN A 12 -0.69 9.95 5.49
C ASN A 12 -1.55 9.06 4.60
N MET A 13 -1.51 9.26 3.28
CA MET A 13 -2.17 8.39 2.31
C MET A 13 -1.65 6.95 2.41
N ALA A 14 -0.33 6.76 2.43
CA ALA A 14 0.29 5.43 2.56
C ALA A 14 -0.12 4.72 3.86
N ARG A 15 -0.15 5.44 5.00
CA ARG A 15 -0.63 4.88 6.27
C ARG A 15 -2.10 4.51 6.24
N LYS A 16 -2.93 5.34 5.60
CA LYS A 16 -4.37 5.05 5.43
C LYS A 16 -4.57 3.80 4.60
N ILE A 17 -3.85 3.66 3.49
CA ILE A 17 -3.86 2.45 2.65
C ILE A 17 -3.42 1.24 3.49
N ASN A 18 -2.32 1.34 4.24
CA ASN A 18 -1.86 0.26 5.11
C ASN A 18 -2.92 -0.17 6.14
N SER A 19 -3.62 0.80 6.75
CA SER A 19 -4.68 0.54 7.74
C SER A 19 -5.90 -0.18 7.19
N ILE A 20 -6.12 -0.10 5.87
CA ILE A 20 -7.23 -0.77 5.17
C ILE A 20 -6.77 -2.15 4.67
N LEU A 21 -5.62 -2.21 4.00
CA LEU A 21 -5.14 -3.45 3.38
C LEU A 21 -4.71 -4.50 4.41
N THR A 22 -4.02 -4.09 5.47
CA THR A 22 -3.54 -5.02 6.51
C THR A 22 -4.67 -5.88 7.09
N PRO A 23 -5.76 -5.31 7.66
CA PRO A 23 -6.86 -6.13 8.18
C PRO A 23 -7.64 -6.84 7.06
N PHE A 24 -7.73 -6.27 5.85
CA PHE A 24 -8.43 -6.90 4.73
C PHE A 24 -7.77 -8.24 4.32
N PHE A 25 -6.44 -8.28 4.28
CA PHE A 25 -5.68 -9.48 3.96
C PHE A 25 -5.53 -10.42 5.16
N ASP A 26 -5.42 -9.89 6.38
CA ASP A 26 -5.36 -10.71 7.59
C ASP A 26 -6.62 -11.58 7.76
N ASN A 27 -7.79 -11.03 7.40
CA ASN A 27 -9.07 -11.77 7.37
C ASN A 27 -9.13 -12.85 6.28
N LYS A 28 -8.19 -12.87 5.34
CA LYS A 28 -8.03 -13.91 4.30
C LYS A 28 -6.86 -14.85 4.59
N ASN A 29 -6.35 -14.83 5.83
CA ASN A 29 -5.18 -15.59 6.25
C ASN A 29 -3.89 -15.23 5.51
N LEU A 30 -3.79 -13.97 5.04
CA LEU A 30 -2.60 -13.44 4.38
C LEU A 30 -2.00 -12.30 5.21
N ARG A 31 -0.70 -12.38 5.48
CA ARG A 31 0.06 -11.30 6.11
C ARG A 31 0.64 -10.41 5.03
N LEU A 32 0.17 -9.16 4.97
CA LEU A 32 0.79 -8.11 4.16
C LEU A 32 2.07 -7.63 4.87
N ILE A 33 3.24 -7.95 4.32
CA ILE A 33 4.54 -7.62 4.91
C ILE A 33 4.96 -6.21 4.52
N ASP A 34 4.90 -5.92 3.22
CA ASP A 34 5.16 -4.60 2.65
C ASP A 34 4.42 -4.48 1.31
N PHE A 35 4.30 -3.24 0.83
CA PHE A 35 3.73 -2.92 -0.47
C PHE A 35 4.39 -1.67 -1.05
N LYS A 36 4.45 -1.60 -2.38
CA LYS A 36 4.83 -0.40 -3.13
C LYS A 36 3.57 0.22 -3.73
N ILE A 37 3.48 1.54 -3.70
CA ILE A 37 2.42 2.30 -4.37
C ILE A 37 3.02 3.48 -5.12
N GLU A 38 2.40 3.84 -6.22
CA GLU A 38 2.66 5.07 -6.95
C GLU A 38 1.47 6.04 -6.80
N LEU A 39 1.80 7.30 -6.54
CA LEU A 39 0.84 8.38 -6.36
C LEU A 39 1.01 9.40 -7.48
N GLY A 40 -0.10 9.85 -8.03
CA GLY A 40 -0.17 10.89 -9.05
C GLY A 40 -0.84 12.16 -8.50
N LEU A 41 -0.73 13.23 -9.28
CA LEU A 41 -1.53 14.44 -9.09
C LEU A 41 -2.56 14.54 -10.21
N THR A 42 -3.79 14.88 -9.87
CA THR A 42 -4.81 15.25 -10.86
C THR A 42 -4.48 16.62 -11.47
N LYS A 43 -5.24 17.03 -12.49
CA LYS A 43 -5.14 18.37 -13.08
C LYS A 43 -5.40 19.49 -12.06
N ASP A 44 -6.16 19.18 -11.02
CA ASP A 44 -6.54 20.09 -9.95
C ASP A 44 -5.58 20.03 -8.75
N ASN A 45 -4.40 19.39 -8.91
CA ASN A 45 -3.39 19.17 -7.88
C ASN A 45 -3.85 18.30 -6.70
N GLU A 46 -4.84 17.44 -6.90
CA GLU A 46 -5.24 16.47 -5.87
C GLU A 46 -4.35 15.23 -5.91
N LEU A 47 -3.87 14.78 -4.74
CA LEU A 47 -3.07 13.57 -4.63
C LEU A 47 -3.96 12.31 -4.74
N VAL A 48 -3.67 11.47 -5.73
CA VAL A 48 -4.43 10.26 -6.01
C VAL A 48 -3.53 9.03 -6.06
N LEU A 49 -4.06 7.88 -5.64
CA LEU A 49 -3.42 6.58 -5.86
C LEU A 49 -3.54 6.23 -7.34
N ALA A 50 -2.41 5.98 -8.00
CA ALA A 50 -2.35 5.77 -9.46
C ALA A 50 -1.91 4.36 -9.88
N ASP A 51 -1.42 3.55 -8.93
CA ASP A 51 -0.85 2.23 -9.20
C ASP A 51 -1.84 1.08 -8.97
N GLU A 52 -1.40 -0.13 -9.31
CA GLU A 52 -2.07 -1.37 -8.95
C GLU A 52 -1.69 -1.88 -7.56
N ILE A 53 -2.64 -2.55 -6.91
CA ILE A 53 -2.41 -3.34 -5.69
C ILE A 53 -2.56 -4.81 -6.11
N SER A 54 -1.42 -5.48 -6.32
CA SER A 54 -1.34 -6.86 -6.81
C SER A 54 -0.28 -7.64 -6.01
N PRO A 55 -0.23 -8.98 -6.11
CA PRO A 55 0.86 -9.78 -5.55
C PRO A 55 2.25 -9.42 -6.12
N ASP A 56 2.33 -8.72 -7.26
CA ASP A 56 3.60 -8.24 -7.81
C ASP A 56 4.07 -6.93 -7.13
N SER A 57 3.13 -6.11 -6.62
CA SER A 57 3.43 -4.88 -5.88
C SER A 57 3.39 -5.03 -4.36
N CYS A 58 3.05 -6.22 -3.86
CA CYS A 58 2.89 -6.53 -2.43
C CYS A 58 3.61 -7.82 -2.04
N ARG A 59 4.21 -7.85 -0.85
CA ARG A 59 4.73 -9.08 -0.24
C ARG A 59 3.68 -9.71 0.67
N PHE A 60 3.23 -10.92 0.32
CA PHE A 60 2.27 -11.69 1.11
C PHE A 60 2.88 -12.96 1.66
N TRP A 61 2.71 -13.19 2.96
CA TRP A 61 3.03 -14.46 3.60
C TRP A 61 1.76 -15.15 4.08
N ASP A 62 1.70 -16.47 4.03
CA ASP A 62 0.63 -17.22 4.68
C ASP A 62 0.67 -16.96 6.19
N LYS A 63 -0.51 -16.72 6.77
CA LYS A 63 -0.63 -16.36 8.19
C LYS A 63 -0.25 -17.49 9.14
N PHE A 64 -0.40 -18.74 8.74
CA PHE A 64 -0.21 -19.91 9.61
C PHE A 64 1.12 -20.62 9.37
N SER A 65 1.48 -20.86 8.10
CA SER A 65 2.72 -21.55 7.73
C SER A 65 3.91 -20.61 7.65
N ASN A 66 3.67 -19.30 7.57
CA ASN A 66 4.69 -18.28 7.31
C ASN A 66 5.43 -18.53 5.97
N GLU A 67 4.80 -19.29 5.07
CA GLU A 67 5.23 -19.50 3.70
C GLU A 67 5.10 -18.21 2.90
N LYS A 68 6.07 -17.96 2.02
CA LYS A 68 6.06 -16.80 1.13
C LYS A 68 5.15 -17.10 -0.05
N LEU A 69 4.10 -16.30 -0.22
CA LEU A 69 3.14 -16.39 -1.32
C LEU A 69 3.34 -15.25 -2.34
N ASP A 70 4.40 -14.46 -2.16
CA ASP A 70 4.92 -13.52 -3.16
C ASP A 70 5.80 -14.22 -4.21
N LYS A 71 6.00 -13.54 -5.34
CA LYS A 71 6.72 -14.03 -6.53
C LYS A 71 8.18 -14.42 -6.26
#